data_AF-A0A0N4YW68-F1
#
_entry.id   AF-A0A0N4YW68-F1
#
_cell.length_a   1.000
_cell.length_b   1.000
_cell.length_c   1.000
_cell.angle_alpha   90.00
_cell.angle_beta   90.00
_cell.angle_gamma   90.00
#
_symmetry.space_group_name_H-M   'P 1'
#
loop_
_entity.id
_entity.type
_entity.pdbx_description
1 polymer ?
#
loop_
_entity_poly.entity_id
_entity_poly.type
_entity_poly.pdbx_seq_one_letter_code
_entity_poly.pdbx_strand_id
1 'polypeptide(L)'
;MVSLENRSTVVALSIESSNAWKRLERSQTVREEDHNDLRGHQLFKKSSGTKSTGFLQGALGNWQRSTMNKDMWLDTLVHVSKMEAAVDEGLVVSMLEGIEADGNLQPLVVLEILSRSSQLKVAAIKSYVVRWLDAKKKQIDSDRRAIVDGERRVEEIDKQIESLKFK
;
A
#
# COMPACT_ATOMS: atom_id res chain seq x y z
N MET A 1 -24.95 58.54 10.64
CA MET A 1 -23.72 58.54 9.83
C MET A 1 -22.69 57.64 10.50
N VAL A 2 -22.61 56.38 10.09
CA VAL A 2 -21.50 55.47 10.42
C VAL A 2 -21.05 54.86 9.09
N SER A 3 -19.74 54.92 8.89
CA SER A 3 -19.04 54.93 7.61
C SER A 3 -19.21 53.65 6.77
N LEU A 4 -19.47 53.86 5.47
CA LEU A 4 -19.48 52.84 4.42
C LEU A 4 -18.07 52.31 4.06
N GLU A 5 -17.02 52.75 4.76
CA GLU A 5 -15.63 52.40 4.44
C GLU A 5 -15.20 51.00 4.89
N ASN A 6 -15.97 50.30 5.73
CA ASN A 6 -15.49 49.06 6.34
C ASN A 6 -15.84 47.77 5.58
N ARG A 7 -16.52 47.86 4.43
CA ARG A 7 -16.85 46.68 3.59
C ARG A 7 -15.84 46.42 2.48
N SER A 8 -15.07 47.43 2.06
CA SER A 8 -14.10 47.29 0.96
C SER A 8 -12.80 46.61 1.42
N THR A 9 -12.37 46.86 2.66
CA THR A 9 -11.16 46.29 3.27
C THR A 9 -11.28 44.79 3.57
N VAL A 10 -12.47 44.32 3.98
CA VAL A 10 -12.69 42.90 4.30
C VAL A 10 -12.71 42.02 3.04
N VAL A 11 -13.20 42.55 1.91
CA VAL A 11 -13.19 41.83 0.63
C VAL A 11 -11.78 41.82 0.01
N ALA A 12 -11.01 42.91 0.18
CA ALA A 12 -9.62 42.98 -0.30
C ALA A 12 -8.70 41.95 0.39
N LEU A 13 -8.82 41.77 1.72
CA LEU A 13 -8.01 40.79 2.48
C LEU A 13 -8.32 39.33 2.13
N SER A 14 -9.55 39.03 1.70
CA SER A 14 -9.96 37.69 1.29
C SER A 14 -9.41 37.31 -0.10
N ILE A 15 -9.32 38.29 -1.02
CA ILE A 15 -8.75 38.08 -2.35
C ILE A 15 -7.23 37.97 -2.29
N GLU A 16 -6.55 38.74 -1.43
CA GLU A 16 -5.10 38.62 -1.23
C GLU A 16 -4.69 37.28 -0.63
N SER A 17 -5.45 36.76 0.33
CA SER A 17 -5.20 35.43 0.89
C SER A 17 -5.34 34.34 -0.17
N SER A 18 -6.39 34.37 -1.00
CA SER A 18 -6.61 33.38 -2.06
C SER A 18 -5.53 33.43 -3.17
N ASN A 19 -4.99 34.61 -3.45
CA ASN A 19 -3.90 34.77 -4.43
C ASN A 19 -2.51 34.40 -3.86
N ALA A 20 -2.30 34.49 -2.55
CA ALA A 20 -1.07 34.07 -1.90
C ALA A 20 -0.87 32.54 -2.00
N TRP A 21 -1.93 31.75 -1.80
CA TRP A 21 -1.89 30.29 -1.95
C TRP A 21 -1.58 29.87 -3.40
N LYS A 22 -2.18 30.53 -4.40
CA LYS A 22 -1.90 30.28 -5.83
C LYS A 22 -0.51 30.75 -6.30
N ARG A 23 0.19 31.59 -5.52
CA ARG A 23 1.59 32.00 -5.77
C ARG A 23 2.59 31.05 -5.11
N LEU A 24 2.25 30.47 -3.96
CA LEU A 24 3.04 29.40 -3.34
C LEU A 24 3.02 28.12 -4.19
N GLU A 25 1.86 27.75 -4.74
CA GLU A 25 1.71 26.54 -5.55
C GLU A 25 2.46 26.64 -6.88
N ARG A 26 2.53 27.84 -7.48
CA ARG A 26 3.37 28.13 -8.67
C ARG A 26 4.86 28.30 -8.37
N SER A 27 5.25 28.44 -7.11
CA SER A 27 6.67 28.49 -6.72
C SER A 27 7.23 27.11 -6.36
N GLN A 28 6.36 26.12 -6.11
CA GLN A 28 6.75 24.72 -5.92
C GLN A 28 6.78 23.91 -7.23
N THR A 29 6.06 24.33 -8.27
CA THR A 29 6.03 23.63 -9.57
C THR A 29 7.11 24.08 -10.56
N VAL A 30 8.03 24.98 -10.19
CA VAL A 30 9.13 25.49 -11.07
C VAL A 30 10.51 25.14 -10.49
N ARG A 31 10.63 24.05 -9.72
CA ARG A 31 11.91 23.55 -9.22
C ARG A 31 12.10 22.03 -9.39
N GLU A 32 11.50 21.45 -10.42
CA GLU A 32 11.77 20.07 -10.86
C GLU A 32 11.91 19.95 -12.39
N GLU A 33 12.41 20.98 -13.05
CA GLU A 33 12.99 20.87 -14.40
C GLU A 33 14.35 21.57 -14.36
N ASP A 34 15.39 20.82 -13.96
CA ASP A 34 16.79 21.03 -14.33
C ASP A 34 17.66 20.06 -13.51
N HIS A 35 17.58 18.77 -13.85
CA HIS A 35 18.68 17.80 -13.75
C HIS A 35 18.25 16.46 -14.34
N ASN A 36 17.87 16.47 -15.63
CA ASN A 36 17.81 15.25 -16.42
C ASN A 36 18.76 15.40 -17.61
N ASP A 37 20.06 15.33 -17.31
CA ASP A 37 21.07 15.16 -18.33
C ASP A 37 21.99 13.99 -17.92
N LEU A 38 21.84 12.91 -18.68
CA LEU A 38 22.85 11.90 -18.98
C LEU A 38 23.53 11.20 -17.79
N ARG A 39 22.86 10.20 -17.19
CA ARG A 39 23.49 8.93 -16.76
C ARG A 39 22.45 7.93 -16.26
N GLY A 40 22.02 7.03 -17.14
CA GLY A 40 21.15 5.91 -16.77
C GLY A 40 21.06 4.79 -17.80
N HIS A 41 21.41 5.06 -19.06
CA HIS A 41 21.58 4.03 -20.08
C HIS A 41 23.03 3.51 -20.09
N GLN A 42 23.31 2.53 -19.24
CA GLN A 42 24.21 1.39 -19.49
C GLN A 42 24.56 0.74 -18.16
N LEU A 43 23.86 -0.34 -17.80
CA LEU A 43 24.42 -1.47 -17.05
C LEU A 43 23.53 -2.70 -17.27
N PHE A 44 23.26 -3.02 -18.53
CA PHE A 44 22.82 -4.36 -18.92
C PHE A 44 23.80 -4.93 -19.93
N LYS A 45 25.05 -5.15 -19.49
CA LYS A 45 25.98 -6.03 -20.19
C LYS A 45 25.87 -7.42 -19.59
N LYS A 46 25.16 -8.26 -20.34
CA LYS A 46 25.39 -9.70 -20.58
C LYS A 46 26.56 -10.27 -19.75
N SER A 47 26.22 -11.01 -18.70
CA SER A 47 27.12 -12.02 -18.10
C SER A 47 26.33 -13.30 -17.99
N SER A 48 26.49 -14.16 -19.00
CA SER A 48 26.22 -15.58 -18.89
C SER A 48 26.96 -16.18 -17.69
N GLY A 49 26.31 -17.13 -17.01
CA GLY A 49 26.92 -17.96 -15.97
C GLY A 49 26.65 -17.50 -14.55
N THR A 50 25.77 -18.24 -13.86
CA THR A 50 25.76 -18.45 -12.40
C THR A 50 25.76 -17.20 -11.51
N LYS A 51 24.65 -16.44 -11.46
CA LYS A 51 24.44 -15.34 -10.47
C LYS A 51 23.02 -15.22 -9.92
N SER A 52 22.19 -16.26 -10.01
CA SER A 52 20.76 -16.15 -9.68
C SER A 52 20.47 -16.06 -8.17
N THR A 53 21.36 -16.59 -7.32
CA THR A 53 21.16 -16.64 -5.87
C THR A 53 21.53 -15.32 -5.16
N GLY A 54 22.52 -14.58 -5.69
CA GLY A 54 22.99 -13.34 -5.07
C GLY A 54 22.02 -12.15 -5.20
N PHE A 55 21.19 -12.13 -6.24
CA PHE A 55 20.20 -11.06 -6.44
C PHE A 55 19.11 -11.11 -5.36
N LEU A 56 18.50 -12.28 -5.13
CA LEU A 56 17.47 -12.44 -4.11
C LEU A 56 18.03 -12.20 -2.70
N GLN A 57 19.26 -12.65 -2.44
CA GLN A 57 19.89 -12.49 -1.12
C GLN A 57 20.29 -11.03 -0.82
N GLY A 58 20.81 -10.30 -1.82
CA GLY A 58 21.10 -8.87 -1.67
C GLY A 58 19.85 -8.00 -1.64
N ALA A 59 18.80 -8.41 -2.35
CA ALA A 59 17.52 -7.74 -2.34
C ALA A 59 16.82 -7.95 -0.96
N LEU A 60 16.77 -9.17 -0.42
CA LEU A 60 16.25 -9.48 0.92
C LEU A 60 16.90 -8.65 2.05
N GLY A 61 18.22 -8.48 2.00
CA GLY A 61 18.95 -7.67 3.00
C GLY A 61 18.55 -6.18 3.00
N ASN A 62 18.08 -5.66 1.87
CA ASN A 62 17.54 -4.30 1.75
C ASN A 62 16.01 -4.25 1.90
N TRP A 63 15.28 -5.35 1.62
CA TRP A 63 13.82 -5.45 1.74
C TRP A 63 13.33 -5.26 3.17
N GLN A 64 14.10 -5.68 4.17
CA GLN A 64 13.73 -5.55 5.58
C GLN A 64 13.76 -4.10 6.12
N ARG A 65 14.23 -3.14 5.31
CA ARG A 65 14.47 -1.74 5.73
C ARG A 65 13.61 -0.70 5.00
N SER A 66 12.92 -1.08 3.93
CA SER A 66 12.08 -0.17 3.11
C SER A 66 10.72 -0.81 2.86
N THR A 67 9.63 -0.09 3.17
CA THR A 67 8.29 -0.47 2.73
C THR A 67 8.28 -0.63 1.22
N MET A 68 8.05 -1.84 0.72
CA MET A 68 8.01 -2.08 -0.72
C MET A 68 6.64 -1.60 -1.24
N ASN A 69 6.65 -0.82 -2.31
CA ASN A 69 5.39 -0.46 -2.95
C ASN A 69 4.81 -1.70 -3.68
N LYS A 70 3.51 -1.63 -4.01
CA LYS A 70 2.80 -2.71 -4.69
C LYS A 70 3.49 -3.19 -5.97
N ASP A 71 4.03 -2.26 -6.76
CA ASP A 71 4.64 -2.56 -8.06
C ASP A 71 5.94 -3.36 -7.90
N MET A 72 6.76 -3.03 -6.90
CA MET A 72 7.97 -3.79 -6.60
C MET A 72 7.69 -5.22 -6.18
N TRP A 73 6.61 -5.46 -5.43
CA TRP A 73 6.19 -6.82 -5.09
C TRP A 73 5.72 -7.59 -6.31
N LEU A 74 4.97 -6.95 -7.21
CA LEU A 74 4.55 -7.57 -8.47
C LEU A 74 5.75 -7.94 -9.34
N ASP A 75 6.72 -7.03 -9.50
CA ASP A 75 7.93 -7.29 -10.26
C ASP A 75 8.74 -8.45 -9.68
N THR A 76 8.84 -8.51 -8.35
CA THR A 76 9.53 -9.60 -7.65
C THR A 76 8.80 -10.93 -7.86
N LEU A 77 7.48 -10.96 -7.70
CA LEU A 77 6.66 -12.17 -7.95
C LEU A 77 6.77 -12.65 -9.40
N VAL A 78 6.74 -11.72 -10.37
CA VAL A 78 6.90 -12.02 -11.79
C VAL A 78 8.30 -12.52 -12.11
N HIS A 79 9.32 -11.98 -11.44
CA HIS A 79 10.68 -12.46 -11.59
C HIS A 79 10.81 -13.89 -11.08
N VAL A 80 10.36 -14.14 -9.85
CA VAL A 80 10.38 -15.47 -9.21
C VAL A 80 9.59 -16.50 -10.03
N SER A 81 8.44 -16.11 -10.59
CA SER A 81 7.63 -17.06 -11.37
C SER A 81 8.29 -17.50 -12.69
N LYS A 82 9.16 -16.66 -13.26
CA LYS A 82 9.91 -16.93 -14.50
C LYS A 82 11.26 -17.62 -14.26
N MET A 83 11.66 -17.84 -13.00
CA MET A 83 12.92 -18.52 -12.71
C MET A 83 12.83 -19.98 -13.15
N GLU A 84 13.74 -20.39 -14.03
CA GLU A 84 13.87 -21.79 -14.46
C GLU A 84 14.79 -22.61 -13.56
N ALA A 85 15.58 -21.94 -12.72
CA ALA A 85 16.39 -22.59 -11.70
C ALA A 85 15.54 -22.93 -10.47
N ALA A 86 15.98 -23.95 -9.72
CA ALA A 86 15.40 -24.28 -8.43
C ALA A 86 15.41 -23.04 -7.52
N VAL A 87 14.23 -22.64 -7.07
CA VAL A 87 14.05 -21.50 -6.16
C VAL A 87 14.17 -22.01 -4.73
N ASP A 88 14.95 -21.30 -3.90
CA ASP A 88 15.03 -21.61 -2.48
C ASP A 88 13.68 -21.35 -1.80
N GLU A 89 13.16 -22.41 -1.18
CA GLU A 89 11.86 -22.44 -0.53
C GLU A 89 11.80 -21.46 0.65
N GLY A 90 12.91 -21.31 1.38
CA GLY A 90 13.00 -20.35 2.48
C GLY A 90 12.80 -18.90 2.01
N LEU A 91 13.41 -18.54 0.88
CA LEU A 91 13.28 -17.19 0.32
C LEU A 91 11.85 -16.92 -0.17
N VAL A 92 11.19 -17.92 -0.77
CA VAL A 92 9.79 -17.80 -1.21
C VAL A 92 8.88 -17.56 0.00
N VAL A 93 9.09 -18.30 1.10
CA VAL A 93 8.31 -18.13 2.32
C VAL A 93 8.53 -16.73 2.91
N SER A 94 9.77 -16.27 3.05
CA SER A 94 10.06 -14.93 3.57
C SER A 94 9.49 -13.82 2.69
N MET A 95 9.54 -13.98 1.36
CA MET A 95 8.91 -13.04 0.43
C MET A 95 7.39 -12.99 0.62
N LEU A 96 6.73 -14.14 0.72
CA LEU A 96 5.28 -14.23 0.94
C LEU A 96 4.85 -13.64 2.29
N GLU A 97 5.67 -13.79 3.33
CA GLU A 97 5.46 -13.16 4.64
C GLU A 97 5.61 -11.63 4.56
N GLY A 98 6.58 -11.12 3.80
CA GLY A 98 6.71 -9.69 3.54
C GLY A 98 5.49 -9.11 2.81
N ILE A 99 5.00 -9.81 1.79
CA ILE A 99 3.78 -9.44 1.06
C ILE A 99 2.55 -9.43 1.98
N GLU A 100 2.44 -10.43 2.87
CA GLU A 100 1.37 -10.54 3.86
C GLU A 100 1.39 -9.36 4.84
N ALA A 101 2.57 -9.00 5.35
CA ALA A 101 2.75 -7.89 6.28
C ALA A 101 2.44 -6.52 5.66
N ASP A 102 2.81 -6.31 4.41
CA ASP A 102 2.53 -5.06 3.70
C ASP A 102 1.06 -4.90 3.32
N GLY A 103 0.31 -6.00 3.16
CA GLY A 103 -1.14 -5.98 2.90
C GLY A 103 -1.57 -5.36 1.57
N ASN A 104 -0.62 -4.98 0.71
CA ASN A 104 -0.85 -4.23 -0.53
C ASN A 104 -1.22 -5.10 -1.75
N LEU A 105 -1.07 -6.42 -1.64
CA LEU A 105 -1.39 -7.37 -2.70
C LEU A 105 -2.48 -8.35 -2.28
N GLN A 106 -3.46 -8.53 -3.17
CA GLN A 106 -4.48 -9.54 -2.99
C GLN A 106 -3.88 -10.93 -3.20
N PRO A 107 -4.12 -11.90 -2.30
CA PRO A 107 -3.50 -13.22 -2.39
C PRO A 107 -3.87 -14.00 -3.64
N LEU A 108 -5.06 -13.76 -4.22
CA LEU A 108 -5.41 -14.34 -5.51
C LEU A 108 -4.47 -13.91 -6.64
N VAL A 109 -4.03 -12.64 -6.65
CA VAL A 109 -3.07 -12.12 -7.63
C VAL A 109 -1.70 -12.77 -7.41
N VAL A 110 -1.28 -12.90 -6.15
CA VAL A 110 -0.03 -13.57 -5.77
C VAL A 110 -0.04 -15.02 -6.28
N LEU A 111 -1.14 -15.75 -6.05
CA LEU A 111 -1.30 -17.12 -6.51
C LEU A 111 -1.33 -17.23 -8.03
N GLU A 112 -2.04 -16.34 -8.71
CA GLU A 112 -2.10 -16.34 -10.17
C GLU A 112 -0.69 -16.21 -10.77
N ILE A 113 0.12 -15.29 -10.26
CA ILE A 113 1.49 -15.08 -10.76
C ILE A 113 2.36 -16.31 -10.47
N LEU A 114 2.35 -16.80 -9.23
CA LEU A 114 3.19 -17.94 -8.83
C LEU A 114 2.78 -19.25 -9.49
N SER A 115 1.50 -19.42 -9.86
CA SER A 115 1.00 -20.60 -10.56
C SER A 115 1.66 -20.83 -11.93
N ARG A 116 2.26 -19.78 -12.51
CA ARG A 116 2.96 -19.86 -13.81
C ARG A 116 4.37 -20.46 -13.69
N SER A 117 4.88 -20.65 -12.47
CA SER A 117 6.21 -21.24 -12.25
C SER A 117 6.15 -22.76 -12.25
N SER A 118 7.09 -23.39 -12.95
CA SER A 118 7.29 -24.84 -12.91
C SER A 118 8.18 -25.30 -11.74
N GLN A 119 8.87 -24.36 -11.07
CA GLN A 119 9.90 -24.65 -10.06
C GLN A 119 9.40 -24.44 -8.62
N LEU A 120 8.27 -23.74 -8.43
CA LEU A 120 7.72 -23.47 -7.11
C LEU A 120 7.02 -24.70 -6.53
N LYS A 121 7.36 -25.02 -5.28
CA LYS A 121 6.70 -26.10 -4.56
C LYS A 121 5.36 -25.64 -4.00
N VAL A 122 4.36 -26.52 -4.16
CA VAL A 122 3.00 -26.33 -3.61
C VAL A 122 3.01 -26.13 -2.09
N ALA A 123 3.98 -26.73 -1.37
CA ALA A 123 4.06 -26.65 0.09
C ALA A 123 4.26 -25.21 0.60
N ALA A 124 5.17 -24.44 0.01
CA ALA A 124 5.41 -23.04 0.38
C ALA A 124 4.17 -22.16 0.15
N ILE A 125 3.50 -22.36 -0.98
CA ILE A 125 2.32 -21.60 -1.37
C ILE A 125 1.12 -21.96 -0.48
N LYS A 126 0.92 -23.25 -0.19
CA LYS A 126 -0.20 -23.73 0.64
C LYS A 126 -0.18 -23.07 2.02
N SER A 127 0.99 -23.00 2.66
CA SER A 127 1.13 -22.39 3.99
C SER A 127 0.71 -20.93 3.99
N TYR A 128 1.10 -20.16 2.98
CA TYR A 128 0.68 -18.77 2.80
C TYR A 128 -0.84 -18.65 2.65
N VAL A 129 -1.47 -19.46 1.81
CA VAL A 129 -2.94 -19.42 1.60
C VAL A 129 -3.70 -19.73 2.87
N VAL A 130 -3.27 -20.76 3.63
CA VAL A 130 -3.92 -21.14 4.88
C VAL A 130 -3.85 -20.00 5.90
N ARG A 131 -2.66 -19.40 6.10
CA ARG A 131 -2.50 -18.26 7.02
C ARG A 131 -3.38 -17.08 6.63
N TRP A 132 -3.43 -16.75 5.33
CA TRP A 132 -4.28 -15.66 4.85
C TRP A 132 -5.77 -15.93 5.08
N LEU A 133 -6.25 -17.14 4.78
CA LEU A 133 -7.65 -17.51 5.00
C LEU A 133 -8.02 -17.45 6.49
N ASP A 134 -7.13 -17.90 7.37
CA ASP A 134 -7.31 -17.82 8.81
C ASP A 134 -7.35 -16.37 9.30
N ALA A 135 -6.48 -15.50 8.77
CA ALA A 135 -6.49 -14.07 9.08
C ALA A 135 -7.81 -13.41 8.65
N LYS A 136 -8.31 -13.75 7.45
CA LYS A 136 -9.60 -13.24 6.96
C LYS A 136 -10.78 -13.73 7.77
N LYS A 137 -10.78 -15.00 8.17
CA LYS A 137 -11.81 -15.55 9.06
C LYS A 137 -11.86 -14.80 10.39
N LYS A 138 -10.69 -14.58 11.02
CA LYS A 138 -10.60 -13.81 12.27
C LYS A 138 -11.11 -12.37 12.10
N GLN A 139 -10.79 -11.72 10.99
CA GLN A 139 -11.29 -10.39 10.67
C GLN A 139 -12.82 -10.37 10.60
N ILE A 140 -13.42 -11.30 9.84
CA ILE A 140 -14.88 -11.42 9.71
C ILE A 140 -15.54 -11.66 11.07
N ASP A 141 -14.99 -12.54 11.90
CA ASP A 141 -15.51 -12.83 13.24
C ASP A 141 -15.41 -11.63 14.18
N SER A 142 -14.40 -10.78 14.00
CA SER A 142 -14.25 -9.52 14.73
C SER A 142 -15.29 -8.49 14.27
N ASP A 143 -15.42 -8.30 12.96
CA ASP A 143 -16.36 -7.35 12.37
C ASP A 143 -17.80 -7.72 12.75
N ARG A 144 -18.14 -9.01 12.74
CA ARG A 144 -19.46 -9.50 13.16
C ARG A 144 -19.76 -9.16 14.62
N ARG A 145 -18.79 -9.26 15.52
CA ARG A 145 -18.97 -8.87 16.93
C ARG A 145 -19.15 -7.36 17.06
N ALA A 146 -18.36 -6.58 16.34
CA ALA A 146 -18.47 -5.13 16.33
C ALA A 146 -19.84 -4.65 15.83
N ILE A 147 -20.41 -5.32 14.82
CA ILE A 147 -21.76 -5.06 14.33
C ILE A 147 -22.81 -5.32 15.41
N VAL A 148 -22.80 -6.51 16.04
CA VAL A 148 -23.77 -6.87 17.08
C VAL A 148 -23.70 -5.91 18.28
N ASP A 149 -22.49 -5.53 18.69
CA ASP A 149 -22.33 -4.54 19.77
C ASP A 149 -22.78 -3.15 19.33
N GLY A 150 -22.59 -2.79 18.07
CA GLY A 150 -23.12 -1.57 17.47
C GLY A 150 -24.65 -1.54 17.50
N GLU A 151 -25.30 -2.61 17.06
CA GLU A 151 -26.75 -2.78 17.08
C GLU A 151 -27.31 -2.65 18.50
N ARG A 152 -26.68 -3.30 19.49
CA ARG A 152 -27.08 -3.18 20.90
C ARG A 152 -27.02 -1.74 21.41
N ARG A 153 -25.97 -0.98 21.05
CA ARG A 153 -25.84 0.43 21.45
C ARG A 153 -26.92 1.30 20.82
N VAL A 154 -27.27 1.04 19.56
CA VAL A 154 -28.34 1.77 18.86
C VAL A 154 -29.69 1.51 19.56
N GLU A 155 -30.01 0.26 19.87
CA GLU A 155 -31.25 -0.07 20.61
C GLU A 155 -31.34 0.60 21.98
N GLU A 156 -30.21 0.74 22.69
CA GLU A 156 -30.18 1.41 23.98
C GLU A 156 -30.40 2.92 23.85
N ILE A 157 -29.80 3.55 22.83
CA ILE A 157 -30.02 4.96 22.49
C ILE A 157 -31.49 5.20 22.13
N ASP A 158 -32.10 4.32 21.32
CA ASP A 158 -33.50 4.44 20.94
C ASP A 158 -34.43 4.39 22.15
N LYS A 159 -34.19 3.48 23.10
CA LYS A 159 -34.92 3.42 24.38
C LYS A 159 -34.77 4.70 25.20
N GLN A 160 -33.56 5.27 25.25
CA GLN A 160 -33.33 6.54 25.94
C GLN A 160 -34.10 7.69 25.26
N ILE A 161 -34.13 7.75 23.93
CA ILE A 161 -34.91 8.74 23.17
C ILE A 161 -36.41 8.61 23.45
N GLU A 162 -36.95 7.39 23.42
CA GLU A 162 -38.35 7.13 23.76
C GLU A 162 -38.68 7.60 25.18
N SER A 163 -37.82 7.29 26.16
CA SER A 163 -38.03 7.69 27.55
C SER A 163 -38.06 9.22 27.75
N LEU A 164 -37.39 9.98 26.88
CA LEU A 164 -37.36 11.43 26.91
C LEU A 164 -38.56 12.07 26.21
N LYS A 165 -39.14 11.39 25.20
CA LYS A 165 -40.30 11.90 24.44
C LYS A 165 -41.63 11.86 25.22
N PHE A 166 -41.72 11.05 26.27
CA PHE A 166 -42.94 10.88 27.08
C PHE A 166 -42.87 11.61 28.45
N LYS A 167 -42.14 12.73 28.53
CA LYS A 167 -42.13 13.65 29.69
C LYS A 167 -42.75 14.99 29.35
#